data_AF-A0A4P9Z0E9-F1
#
_entry.id   AF-A0A4P9Z0E9-F1
#
_cell.length_a   1.000
_cell.length_b   1.000
_cell.length_c   1.000
_cell.angle_alpha   90.00
_cell.angle_beta   90.00
_cell.angle_gamma   90.00
#
_symmetry.space_group_name_H-M   'P 1'
#
loop_
_entity.id
_entity.type
_entity.pdbx_description
1 polymer ?
#
loop_
_entity_poly.entity_id
_entity_poly.type
_entity_poly.pdbx_seq_one_letter_code
_entity_poly.pdbx_strand_id
1 'polypeptide(L)' 'IEAMKRRVQEMEREAAKLKEMQAQVVQEMSSEMGEDKEEADARSVYVGNVDYGATPEEVQAHFQSCGTI' A
#
# COMPACT_ATOMS: atom_id res chain seq x y z
N ILE A 1 -27.22 -37.21 4.32
CA ILE A 1 -27.08 -35.76 3.97
C ILE A 1 -26.18 -35.03 4.98
N GLU A 2 -26.16 -35.41 6.27
CA GLU A 2 -25.29 -34.78 7.30
C GLU A 2 -23.79 -34.85 7.00
N ALA A 3 -23.29 -35.94 6.41
CA ALA A 3 -21.87 -36.08 6.09
C ALA A 3 -21.35 -35.02 5.10
N MET A 4 -22.19 -34.58 4.16
CA MET A 4 -21.86 -33.51 3.21
C MET A 4 -21.91 -32.14 3.91
N LYS A 5 -22.91 -31.94 4.79
CA LYS A 5 -23.07 -30.71 5.58
C LYS A 5 -21.90 -30.47 6.54
N ARG A 6 -21.37 -31.54 7.16
CA ARG A 6 -20.18 -31.47 8.03
C ARG A 6 -18.91 -31.11 7.26
N ARG A 7 -18.71 -31.67 6.06
CA ARG A 7 -17.58 -31.32 5.18
C ARG A 7 -17.64 -29.88 4.69
N VAL A 8 -18.83 -29.38 4.35
CA VAL A 8 -19.02 -27.97 3.95
C VAL A 8 -18.71 -27.05 5.13
N GLN A 9 -19.15 -27.38 6.34
CA GLN A 9 -18.90 -26.57 7.54
C GLN A 9 -17.40 -26.48 7.91
N GLU A 10 -16.65 -27.57 7.75
CA GLU A 10 -15.19 -27.56 7.94
C GLU A 10 -14.49 -26.72 6.86
N MET A 11 -14.90 -26.86 5.61
CA MET A 11 -14.36 -26.07 4.49
C MET A 11 -14.68 -24.57 4.64
N GLU A 12 -15.86 -24.21 5.13
CA GLU A 12 -16.24 -22.81 5.41
C GLU A 12 -15.38 -22.20 6.53
N ARG A 13 -15.04 -22.98 7.57
CA ARG A 13 -14.12 -22.52 8.63
C ARG A 13 -12.70 -22.31 8.13
N GLU A 14 -12.20 -23.23 7.30
CA GLU A 14 -10.87 -23.10 6.71
C GLU A 14 -10.81 -21.90 5.76
N ALA A 15 -11.84 -21.68 4.95
CA ALA A 15 -11.95 -20.52 4.07
C ALA A 15 -12.05 -19.20 4.86
N ALA A 16 -12.80 -19.17 5.96
CA ALA A 16 -12.90 -17.99 6.82
C ALA A 16 -11.54 -17.65 7.46
N LYS A 17 -10.82 -18.65 7.96
CA LYS A 17 -9.50 -18.47 8.56
C LYS A 17 -8.46 -18.03 7.54
N LEU A 18 -8.51 -18.57 6.32
CA LEU A 18 -7.64 -18.16 5.23
C LEU A 18 -7.92 -16.71 4.79
N LYS A 19 -9.19 -16.31 4.77
CA LYS A 19 -9.61 -14.93 4.45
C LYS A 19 -9.19 -13.94 5.52
N GLU A 20 -9.28 -14.31 6.80
CA GLU A 20 -8.80 -13.50 7.92
C GLU A 20 -7.28 -13.33 7.87
N MET A 21 -6.54 -14.40 7.61
CA MET A 21 -5.08 -14.36 7.45
C MET A 21 -4.67 -13.52 6.24
N GLN A 22 -5.38 -13.62 5.11
CA GLN A 22 -5.17 -12.75 3.95
C GLN A 22 -5.45 -11.28 4.28
N ALA A 23 -6.49 -10.99 5.06
CA ALA A 23 -6.80 -9.62 5.48
C ALA A 23 -5.73 -9.04 6.42
N GLN A 24 -5.20 -9.85 7.35
CA GLN A 24 -4.11 -9.44 8.24
C GLN A 24 -2.84 -9.14 7.45
N VAL A 25 -2.44 -10.03 6.52
CA VAL A 25 -1.27 -9.81 5.67
C VAL A 25 -1.44 -8.56 4.79
N VAL A 26 -2.63 -8.32 4.22
CA VAL A 26 -2.90 -7.10 3.45
C VAL A 26 -2.82 -5.86 4.34
N GLN A 27 -3.28 -5.93 5.60
CA GLN A 27 -3.22 -4.81 6.54
C GLN A 27 -1.79 -4.52 7.02
N GLU A 28 -1.01 -5.56 7.32
CA GLU A 28 0.41 -5.44 7.68
C GLU A 28 1.21 -4.92 6.49
N MET A 29 1.02 -5.49 5.30
CA MET A 29 1.70 -5.05 4.08
C MET A 29 1.27 -3.64 3.66
N SER A 30 0.03 -3.22 3.95
CA SER A 30 -0.41 -1.83 3.74
C SER A 30 0.13 -0.86 4.80
N SER A 31 0.50 -1.34 5.99
CA SER A 31 1.22 -0.54 7.00
C SER A 31 2.72 -0.49 6.74
N GLU A 32 3.29 -1.51 6.08
CA GLU A 32 4.68 -1.52 5.62
C GLU A 32 4.88 -0.81 4.27
N MET A 33 3.87 -0.81 3.39
CA MET A 33 3.85 -0.06 2.11
C MET A 33 3.31 1.36 2.26
N GLY A 34 2.60 1.64 3.35
CA GLY A 34 2.33 3.00 3.75
C GLY A 34 3.59 3.52 4.40
N GLU A 35 4.48 4.15 3.61
CA GLU A 35 5.59 4.91 4.19
C GLU A 35 5.01 5.76 5.31
N ASP A 36 5.56 5.59 6.51
CA ASP A 36 5.08 6.27 7.69
C ASP A 36 4.97 7.75 7.34
N LYS A 37 3.76 8.32 7.42
CA LYS A 37 3.48 9.62 6.79
C LYS A 37 4.46 10.68 7.31
N GLU A 38 4.84 10.56 8.58
CA GLU A 38 5.87 11.39 9.21
C GLU A 38 7.27 11.19 8.62
N GLU A 39 7.66 9.97 8.25
CA GLU A 39 8.95 9.69 7.60
C GLU A 39 8.97 10.15 6.14
N ALA A 40 7.85 10.02 5.42
CA ALA A 40 7.69 10.59 4.08
C ALA A 40 7.74 12.13 4.10
N ASP A 41 6.99 12.75 5.01
CA ASP A 41 6.98 14.20 5.19
C ASP A 41 8.37 14.72 5.65
N ALA A 42 9.11 13.95 6.48
CA ALA A 42 10.47 14.28 6.92
C ALA A 42 11.53 14.24 5.80
N ARG A 43 11.31 13.40 4.76
CA ARG A 43 12.20 13.29 3.59
C ARG A 43 11.76 14.17 2.41
N SER A 44 10.65 14.90 2.54
CA SER A 44 10.09 15.75 1.50
C SER A 44 10.76 17.14 1.45
N VAL A 45 10.76 17.76 0.27
CA VAL A 45 11.30 19.12 0.06
C VAL A 45 10.28 20.04 -0.60
N TYR A 46 10.29 21.32 -0.24
CA TYR A 46 9.44 22.35 -0.87
C TYR A 46 10.20 23.05 -2.00
N VAL A 47 9.57 23.12 -3.17
CA VAL A 47 10.12 23.81 -4.35
C VAL A 47 9.27 25.05 -4.64
N GLY A 48 9.82 26.23 -4.34
CA GLY A 48 9.19 27.53 -4.59
C GLY A 48 9.78 28.25 -5.80
N ASN A 49 9.18 29.37 -6.19
CA ASN A 49 9.63 30.23 -7.30
C ASN A 49 9.79 29.47 -8.64
N VAL A 50 8.99 28.42 -8.83
CA VAL A 50 8.93 27.67 -10.09
C VAL A 50 8.22 28.52 -11.15
N ASP A 51 8.62 28.36 -12.41
CA ASP A 51 7.96 28.99 -13.54
C ASP A 51 6.46 28.65 -13.57
N TYR A 52 5.61 29.61 -13.96
CA TYR A 52 4.15 29.43 -14.00
C TYR A 52 3.68 28.39 -15.02
N GLY A 53 4.49 28.09 -16.04
CA GLY A 53 4.22 27.08 -17.04
C GLY A 53 4.76 25.68 -16.71
N ALA A 54 5.50 25.54 -15.60
CA ALA A 54 6.14 24.27 -15.26
C ALA A 54 5.12 23.18 -14.95
N THR A 55 5.34 21.98 -15.49
CA THR A 55 4.49 20.82 -15.21
C THR A 55 5.08 19.94 -14.09
N PRO A 56 4.24 19.16 -13.39
CA PRO A 56 4.72 18.22 -12.37
C PRO A 56 5.78 17.25 -12.90
N GLU A 57 5.65 16.80 -14.16
CA GLU A 57 6.58 15.87 -14.80
C GLU A 57 7.96 16.51 -15.02
N GLU A 58 8.00 17.79 -15.40
CA GLU A 58 9.26 18.53 -15.58
C GLU A 58 10.00 18.69 -14.24
N VAL A 59 9.26 19.00 -13.17
CA VAL A 59 9.83 19.10 -11.83
C VAL A 59 10.35 17.74 -11.37
N GLN A 60 9.58 16.66 -11.54
CA GLN A 60 10.03 15.32 -11.18
C GLN A 60 11.27 14.90 -11.99
N ALA A 61 11.26 15.11 -13.29
CA ALA A 61 12.39 14.78 -14.18
C ALA A 61 13.66 15.54 -13.80
N HIS A 62 13.55 16.80 -13.38
CA HIS A 62 14.69 17.60 -12.93
C HIS A 62 15.42 16.95 -11.74
N PHE A 63 14.67 16.41 -10.78
CA PHE A 63 15.22 15.80 -9.57
C PHE A 63 15.54 14.30 -9.71
N GLN A 64 15.23 13.64 -10.84
CA GLN A 64 15.52 12.21 -11.06
C GLN A 64 17.00 11.84 -10.85
N SER A 65 17.91 12.78 -11.14
CA SER A 65 19.35 12.56 -10.91
C SER A 65 19.76 12.56 -9.44
N CYS A 66 18.92 13.13 -8.56
CA CYS A 66 19.17 13.23 -7.13
C CYS A 66 18.71 11.97 -6.37
N GLY A 67 17.77 11.20 -6.93
CA GLY A 67 17.26 9.97 -6.32
C GLY A 67 15.90 9.55 -6.86
N THR A 68 15.30 8.56 -6.19
CA THR A 68 13.91 8.15 -6.46
C THR A 68 12.95 9.12 -5.78
N ILE A 69 11.92 9.55 -6.51
CA ILE A 69 10.90 10.55 -6.11
C ILE A 69 9.54 9.92 -6.30
#